data_AF-A0A7V1ENR6-F1
#
_entry.id   AF-A0A7V1ENR6-F1
#
_cell.length_a   1.000
_cell.length_b   1.000
_cell.length_c   1.000
_cell.angle_alpha   90.00
_cell.angle_beta   90.00
_cell.angle_gamma   90.00
#
_symmetry.space_group_name_H-M   'P 1'
#
loop_
_entity.id
_entity.type
_entity.pdbx_description
1 polymer ?
#
loop_
_entity_poly.entity_id
_entity_poly.type
_entity_poly.pdbx_seq_one_letter_code
_entity_poly.pdbx_strand_id
1 'polypeptide(L)'
;VVGIESKNSITGSSSLRTQYACGTKAALTYHSSFSKITIGRIDKDKKLNYPIHGNESLFFIQDGANLKKVCSEIIDLGHVSIYIVHPGSLGKVLLDLSKNSFGLDLTFSKSDDIKILSDSKIHGVLCVGDPNLLSDFKNICSKQRLINLSLGQLKSAHIISLLIQNNVKASLSLASFFHAEPSSQTLTPVVKTQENQTERKTVKELKNYSRQVLAIWKSIKDQKLNYLKPEKYSIGTMAIYKRKKEIALAFPDNSHYLKNNIKTGTRILIANASRQLVNKGFKPVGFTMIMHGVDLRKNDDQWEMQEMYSRAVETSQLLKMKLINPLITSDNVRPDLEICVFGEKMDNTITVNESFQNENNFITLLGSHRGELNGSLYQKEIQKISGQSVPSVDLRMEARLQEVILQGIQTRLIKSVSNVSNGGLAAALANSLSQSEKGIGARIHLSRKLRQDEMLFGETQGLVIVTIEESDLMEFERICMTIGIPSTTIGRVTGDGRLKFNDVVNIAREDL
;
A
#
# COMPACT_ATOMS: atom_id res chain seq x y z
N VAL A 1 -4.21 -6.56 10.53
CA VAL A 1 -3.87 -5.34 11.31
C VAL A 1 -2.63 -4.74 10.72
N VAL A 2 -2.64 -3.45 10.40
CA VAL A 2 -1.51 -2.74 9.82
C VAL A 2 -1.11 -1.61 10.77
N GLY A 3 0.10 -1.66 11.30
CA GLY A 3 0.64 -0.64 12.19
C GLY A 3 1.80 0.07 11.52
N ILE A 4 1.82 1.40 11.57
CA ILE A 4 2.80 2.23 10.87
C ILE A 4 3.48 3.18 11.85
N GLU A 5 4.73 3.49 11.54
CA GLU A 5 5.60 4.38 12.28
C GLU A 5 6.58 5.00 11.30
N SER A 6 6.86 6.29 11.46
CA SER A 6 7.85 6.99 10.65
C SER A 6 8.48 8.13 11.43
N LYS A 7 9.75 8.41 11.12
CA LYS A 7 10.43 9.62 11.59
C LYS A 7 9.72 10.86 11.06
N ASN A 8 9.73 11.94 11.84
CA ASN A 8 9.09 13.21 11.49
C ASN A 8 7.58 13.10 11.23
N SER A 9 6.94 12.06 11.73
CA SER A 9 5.48 11.95 11.70
C SER A 9 4.86 13.12 12.47
N ILE A 10 3.87 13.78 11.88
CA ILE A 10 3.19 14.93 12.49
C ILE A 10 2.43 14.52 13.77
N THR A 11 2.11 13.24 13.89
CA THR A 11 1.58 12.61 15.11
C THR A 11 2.50 11.46 15.50
N GLY A 12 2.96 11.40 16.76
CA GLY A 12 3.74 10.25 17.21
C GLY A 12 2.96 8.93 17.05
N SER A 13 3.49 8.00 16.27
CA SER A 13 2.85 6.72 15.99
C SER A 13 3.83 5.58 16.27
N SER A 14 3.31 4.47 16.80
CA SER A 14 4.07 3.25 16.97
C SER A 14 3.40 2.14 16.19
N SER A 15 4.20 1.52 15.32
CA SER A 15 3.77 0.40 14.51
C SER A 15 3.31 -0.77 15.39
N LEU A 16 3.98 -0.97 16.52
CA LEU A 16 3.70 -2.06 17.46
C LEU A 16 2.47 -1.82 18.34
N ARG A 17 2.19 -0.57 18.73
CA ARG A 17 1.01 -0.25 19.56
C ARG A 17 -0.30 -0.68 18.88
N THR A 18 -0.37 -0.53 17.56
CA THR A 18 -1.51 -1.00 16.77
C THR A 18 -1.68 -2.53 16.87
N GLN A 19 -0.57 -3.27 16.87
CA GLN A 19 -0.62 -4.73 17.05
C GLN A 19 -1.12 -5.09 18.45
N TYR A 20 -0.65 -4.36 19.48
CA TYR A 20 -1.00 -4.59 20.87
C TYR A 20 -2.48 -4.32 21.14
N ALA A 21 -3.00 -3.20 20.66
CA ALA A 21 -4.42 -2.83 20.80
C ALA A 21 -5.36 -3.85 20.14
N CYS A 22 -4.89 -4.56 19.11
CA CYS A 22 -5.63 -5.64 18.46
C CYS A 22 -5.30 -7.04 19.00
N GLY A 23 -4.55 -7.15 20.11
CA GLY A 23 -4.20 -8.44 20.73
C GLY A 23 -3.35 -9.35 19.85
N THR A 24 -2.55 -8.78 18.94
CA THR A 24 -1.74 -9.53 17.98
C THR A 24 -0.26 -9.17 18.06
N LYS A 25 0.57 -9.95 17.35
CA LYS A 25 1.99 -9.70 17.14
C LYS A 25 2.22 -9.40 15.66
N ALA A 26 3.23 -8.57 15.37
CA ALA A 26 3.68 -8.39 13.99
C ALA A 26 4.20 -9.72 13.44
N ALA A 27 3.58 -10.18 12.35
CA ALA A 27 3.99 -11.36 11.58
C ALA A 27 5.01 -10.98 10.48
N LEU A 28 4.82 -9.82 9.86
CA LEU A 28 5.74 -9.23 8.90
C LEU A 28 6.09 -7.80 9.34
N THR A 29 7.33 -7.40 9.08
CA THR A 29 7.80 -6.03 9.28
C THR A 29 8.60 -5.57 8.08
N TYR A 30 8.17 -4.48 7.48
CA TYR A 30 8.90 -3.74 6.46
C TYR A 30 9.63 -2.57 7.09
N HIS A 31 10.88 -2.38 6.69
CA HIS A 31 11.72 -1.26 7.10
C HIS A 31 12.18 -0.48 5.86
N SER A 32 11.88 0.82 5.85
CA SER A 32 12.56 1.79 5.00
C SER A 32 13.62 2.55 5.82
N SER A 33 14.33 3.49 5.20
CA SER A 33 15.29 4.36 5.90
C SER A 33 14.65 5.24 6.99
N PHE A 34 13.34 5.52 6.87
CA PHE A 34 12.63 6.46 7.73
C PHE A 34 11.42 5.83 8.43
N SER A 35 10.91 4.72 7.91
CA SER A 35 9.59 4.19 8.25
C SER A 35 9.61 2.71 8.56
N LYS A 36 8.61 2.29 9.31
CA LYS A 36 8.36 0.90 9.68
C LYS A 36 6.88 0.58 9.52
N ILE A 37 6.58 -0.44 8.72
CA ILE A 37 5.23 -0.96 8.52
C ILE A 37 5.19 -2.38 9.08
N THR A 38 4.28 -2.64 10.01
CA THR A 38 4.10 -3.95 10.64
C THR A 38 2.74 -4.50 10.30
N ILE A 39 2.68 -5.81 10.08
CA ILE A 39 1.44 -6.50 9.75
C ILE A 39 1.23 -7.67 10.68
N GLY A 40 0.11 -7.65 11.38
CA GLY A 40 -0.34 -8.71 12.27
C GLY A 40 -1.69 -9.28 11.86
N ARG A 41 -1.99 -10.46 12.37
CA ARG A 41 -3.22 -11.20 12.08
C ARG A 41 -4.05 -11.34 13.34
N ILE A 42 -5.34 -11.06 13.25
CA ILE A 42 -6.30 -11.31 14.32
C ILE A 42 -6.96 -12.66 14.04
N ASP A 43 -7.14 -13.48 15.08
CA ASP A 43 -7.98 -14.67 15.00
C ASP A 43 -9.45 -14.27 15.06
N LYS A 44 -10.27 -14.77 14.12
CA LYS A 44 -11.68 -14.38 13.96
C LYS A 44 -12.51 -14.57 15.24
N ASP A 45 -12.11 -15.50 16.10
CA ASP A 45 -12.81 -15.82 17.35
C ASP A 45 -12.59 -14.76 18.45
N LYS A 46 -11.56 -13.91 18.33
CA LYS A 46 -11.38 -12.76 19.23
C LYS A 46 -12.26 -11.60 18.78
N LYS A 47 -13.43 -11.44 19.42
CA LYS A 47 -14.30 -10.26 19.24
C LYS A 47 -13.62 -9.00 19.79
N LEU A 48 -12.91 -8.26 18.95
CA LEU A 48 -12.28 -6.97 19.29
C LEU A 48 -13.26 -5.77 19.28
N ASN A 49 -14.44 -5.97 18.68
CA ASN A 49 -15.43 -4.92 18.50
C ASN A 49 -16.64 -5.23 19.39
N TYR A 50 -16.52 -4.90 20.67
CA TYR A 50 -17.67 -4.84 21.55
C TYR A 50 -18.58 -3.70 21.06
N PRO A 51 -19.88 -3.98 20.79
CA PRO A 51 -20.81 -2.92 20.40
C PRO A 51 -20.95 -1.91 21.53
N ILE A 52 -20.89 -0.63 21.18
CA ILE A 52 -21.07 0.48 22.11
C ILE A 52 -22.56 0.83 22.16
N HIS A 53 -23.12 0.86 23.36
CA HIS A 53 -24.52 1.08 23.69
C HIS A 53 -24.77 2.44 24.38
N GLY A 54 -23.72 3.16 24.78
CA GLY A 54 -23.83 4.49 25.37
C GLY A 54 -23.93 4.48 26.89
N ASN A 55 -23.37 3.46 27.54
CA ASN A 55 -23.27 3.33 28.99
C ASN A 55 -21.90 2.75 29.43
N GLU A 56 -20.98 2.59 28.50
CA GLU A 56 -19.68 1.98 28.73
C GLU A 56 -18.76 2.87 29.56
N SER A 57 -17.91 2.23 30.36
CA SER A 57 -16.85 2.91 31.09
C SER A 57 -15.65 3.21 30.19
N LEU A 58 -15.04 4.37 30.41
CA LEU A 58 -13.88 4.89 29.71
C LEU A 58 -12.64 4.76 30.58
N PHE A 59 -11.67 3.98 30.12
CA PHE A 59 -10.47 3.68 30.89
C PHE A 59 -9.21 3.84 30.05
N PHE A 60 -8.38 4.82 30.38
CA PHE A 60 -7.13 5.10 29.69
C PHE A 60 -5.96 4.36 30.33
N ILE A 61 -5.09 3.80 29.49
CA ILE A 61 -3.87 3.10 29.90
C ILE A 61 -2.71 3.75 29.14
N GLN A 62 -1.76 4.30 29.88
CA GLN A 62 -0.58 4.92 29.29
C GLN A 62 0.38 3.86 28.73
N ASP A 63 1.06 4.21 27.64
CA ASP A 63 2.04 3.33 27.00
C ASP A 63 3.20 2.98 27.93
N GLY A 64 3.75 1.77 27.75
CA GLY A 64 4.79 1.22 28.61
C GLY A 64 5.20 -0.18 28.20
N ALA A 65 6.29 -0.71 28.78
CA ALA A 65 6.90 -1.97 28.37
C ALA A 65 5.92 -3.17 28.37
N ASN A 66 4.97 -3.19 29.30
CA ASN A 66 4.01 -4.28 29.47
C ASN A 66 2.66 -4.05 28.77
N LEU A 67 2.49 -2.96 27.99
CA LEU A 67 1.21 -2.60 27.37
C LEU A 67 0.61 -3.74 26.55
N LYS A 68 1.45 -4.47 25.81
CA LYS A 68 1.04 -5.64 25.03
C LYS A 68 0.35 -6.71 25.87
N LYS A 69 0.91 -7.03 27.03
CA LYS A 69 0.39 -8.07 27.92
C LYS A 69 -0.94 -7.61 28.52
N VAL A 70 -1.01 -6.36 28.96
CA VAL A 70 -2.24 -5.74 29.47
C VAL A 70 -3.34 -5.73 28.42
N CYS A 71 -3.07 -5.32 27.18
CA CYS A 71 -4.07 -5.35 26.11
C CYS A 71 -4.56 -6.77 25.85
N SER A 72 -3.67 -7.78 25.86
CA SER A 72 -4.09 -9.18 25.68
C SER A 72 -5.03 -9.63 26.79
N GLU A 73 -4.67 -9.40 28.06
CA GLU A 73 -5.51 -9.77 29.21
C GLU A 73 -6.87 -9.05 29.17
N ILE A 74 -6.89 -7.77 28.81
CA ILE A 74 -8.13 -6.99 28.67
C ILE A 74 -9.01 -7.53 27.54
N ILE A 75 -8.44 -7.84 26.38
CA ILE A 75 -9.20 -8.42 25.25
C ILE A 75 -9.80 -9.78 25.64
N ASP A 76 -9.06 -10.57 26.43
CA ASP A 76 -9.51 -11.90 26.85
C ASP A 76 -10.66 -11.84 27.89
N LEU A 77 -10.89 -10.70 28.57
CA LEU A 77 -12.11 -10.48 29.37
C LEU A 77 -13.38 -10.45 28.52
N GLY A 78 -13.26 -10.10 27.23
CA GLY A 78 -14.39 -9.81 26.37
C GLY A 78 -15.08 -8.48 26.72
N HIS A 79 -16.10 -8.12 25.95
CA HIS A 79 -16.95 -6.94 26.19
C HIS A 79 -16.20 -5.60 26.30
N VAL A 80 -15.10 -5.46 25.55
CA VAL A 80 -14.29 -4.25 25.51
C VAL A 80 -13.82 -3.96 24.08
N SER A 81 -13.72 -2.68 23.75
CA SER A 81 -13.05 -2.19 22.55
C SER A 81 -11.90 -1.29 22.94
N ILE A 82 -10.76 -1.47 22.25
CA ILE A 82 -9.52 -0.76 22.53
C ILE A 82 -9.23 0.19 21.37
N TYR A 83 -9.06 1.47 21.71
CA TYR A 83 -8.77 2.56 20.78
C TYR A 83 -7.36 3.07 21.03
N ILE A 84 -6.63 3.38 19.95
CA ILE A 84 -5.26 3.86 20.05
C ILE A 84 -5.28 5.35 20.38
N VAL A 85 -4.47 5.76 21.35
CA VAL A 85 -4.26 7.15 21.69
C VAL A 85 -2.83 7.54 21.28
N HIS A 86 -2.75 8.44 20.30
CA HIS A 86 -1.52 9.10 19.89
C HIS A 86 -1.20 10.30 20.82
N PRO A 87 0.05 10.78 20.86
CA PRO A 87 0.43 12.04 21.52
C PRO A 87 -0.57 13.16 21.27
N GLY A 88 -1.11 13.75 22.36
CA GLY A 88 -2.01 14.90 22.30
C GLY A 88 -3.39 14.62 21.70
N SER A 89 -3.78 13.36 21.52
CA SER A 89 -5.02 13.00 20.80
C SER A 89 -6.13 12.40 21.67
N LEU A 90 -5.95 12.28 22.99
CA LEU A 90 -6.93 11.61 23.86
C LEU A 90 -8.32 12.26 23.79
N GLY A 91 -8.39 13.59 23.83
CA GLY A 91 -9.65 14.34 23.67
C GLY A 91 -10.30 14.09 22.30
N LYS A 92 -9.50 14.04 21.23
CA LYS A 92 -9.99 13.70 19.88
C LYS A 92 -10.54 12.28 19.84
N VAL A 93 -9.83 11.29 20.39
CA VAL A 93 -10.30 9.90 20.42
C VAL A 93 -11.62 9.78 21.18
N LEU A 94 -11.77 10.49 22.30
CA LEU A 94 -13.04 10.54 23.04
C LEU A 94 -14.16 11.17 22.21
N LEU A 95 -13.89 12.26 21.49
CA LEU A 95 -14.86 12.88 20.59
C LEU A 95 -15.20 11.95 19.41
N ASP A 96 -14.22 11.26 18.82
CA ASP A 96 -14.40 10.29 17.74
C ASP A 96 -15.17 9.05 18.17
N LEU A 97 -15.17 8.69 19.46
CA LEU A 97 -16.04 7.64 20.00
C LEU A 97 -17.49 8.07 20.02
N SER A 98 -17.74 9.35 20.32
CA SER A 98 -19.09 9.89 20.39
C SER A 98 -19.81 9.80 19.05
N LYS A 99 -19.12 10.08 17.91
CA LYS A 99 -19.65 10.13 16.52
C LYS A 99 -21.08 10.70 16.38
N ASN A 100 -21.45 11.67 17.21
CA ASN A 100 -22.83 12.16 17.33
C ASN A 100 -23.88 11.14 17.83
N SER A 101 -23.47 9.97 18.29
CA SER A 101 -24.35 8.92 18.81
C SER A 101 -24.47 8.93 20.34
N PHE A 102 -23.43 9.31 21.08
CA PHE A 102 -23.40 9.24 22.55
C PHE A 102 -22.69 10.45 23.16
N GLY A 103 -23.12 10.93 24.32
CA GLY A 103 -22.34 11.89 25.11
C GLY A 103 -21.31 11.24 26.00
N LEU A 104 -20.61 12.10 26.74
CA LEU A 104 -19.49 11.74 27.60
C LEU A 104 -19.68 12.41 28.96
N ASP A 105 -19.59 11.64 30.04
CA ASP A 105 -19.35 12.19 31.37
C ASP A 105 -17.88 11.93 31.70
N LEU A 106 -17.04 12.97 31.57
CA LEU A 106 -15.63 12.88 31.88
C LEU A 106 -15.36 13.34 33.30
N THR A 107 -14.72 12.48 34.10
CA THR A 107 -14.50 12.72 35.53
C THR A 107 -13.02 12.89 35.84
N PHE A 108 -12.68 13.96 36.55
CA PHE A 108 -11.33 14.32 36.95
C PHE A 108 -11.24 14.62 38.44
N SER A 109 -10.06 14.42 39.03
CA SER A 109 -9.85 14.70 40.46
C SER A 109 -9.59 16.18 40.70
N LYS A 110 -8.86 16.84 39.78
CA LYS A 110 -8.54 18.28 39.80
C LYS A 110 -8.69 18.88 38.41
N SER A 111 -8.80 20.20 38.33
CA SER A 111 -8.89 20.93 37.05
C SER A 111 -7.67 20.76 36.16
N ASP A 112 -6.48 20.66 36.76
CA ASP A 112 -5.24 20.47 36.00
C ASP A 112 -5.20 19.12 35.26
N ASP A 113 -5.91 18.10 35.76
CA ASP A 113 -5.93 16.77 35.14
C ASP A 113 -6.58 16.79 33.75
N ILE A 114 -7.42 17.79 33.47
CA ILE A 114 -8.07 17.97 32.15
C ILE A 114 -7.02 18.13 31.04
N LYS A 115 -5.83 18.65 31.36
CA LYS A 115 -4.71 18.81 30.40
C LYS A 115 -4.31 17.49 29.74
N ILE A 116 -4.59 16.34 30.36
CA ILE A 116 -4.33 15.02 29.79
C ILE A 116 -4.97 14.82 28.41
N LEU A 117 -6.10 15.49 28.15
CA LEU A 117 -6.84 15.36 26.90
C LEU A 117 -6.05 15.83 25.67
N SER A 118 -5.08 16.74 25.86
CA SER A 118 -4.28 17.35 24.79
C SER A 118 -2.76 17.27 25.03
N ASP A 119 -2.30 16.55 26.06
CA ASP A 119 -0.87 16.46 26.38
C ASP A 119 -0.12 15.56 25.40
N SER A 120 0.90 16.11 24.73
CA SER A 120 1.74 15.39 23.76
C SER A 120 2.61 14.30 24.40
N LYS A 121 2.84 14.34 25.71
CA LYS A 121 3.55 13.28 26.44
C LYS A 121 2.65 12.07 26.68
N ILE A 122 1.34 12.24 26.60
CA ILE A 122 0.36 11.20 26.87
C ILE A 122 0.00 10.46 25.59
N HIS A 123 0.25 9.16 25.61
CA HIS A 123 -0.07 8.23 24.53
C HIS A 123 -0.23 6.83 25.12
N GLY A 124 -0.98 5.96 24.44
CA GLY A 124 -1.35 4.66 24.98
C GLY A 124 -2.61 4.12 24.31
N VAL A 125 -3.51 3.56 25.11
CA VAL A 125 -4.80 3.04 24.63
C VAL A 125 -5.95 3.49 25.53
N LEU A 126 -7.11 3.65 24.91
CA LEU A 126 -8.38 3.89 25.58
C LEU A 126 -9.22 2.62 25.46
N CYS A 127 -9.56 2.03 26.60
CA CYS A 127 -10.47 0.90 26.70
C CYS A 127 -11.89 1.41 26.95
N VAL A 128 -12.83 0.93 26.16
CA VAL A 128 -14.27 1.25 26.25
C VAL A 128 -15.00 -0.07 26.40
N GLY A 129 -15.68 -0.29 27.53
CA GLY A 129 -16.31 -1.57 27.79
C GLY A 129 -17.29 -1.54 28.96
N ASP A 130 -17.83 -2.71 29.28
CA ASP A 130 -18.81 -2.90 30.35
C ASP A 130 -18.32 -2.26 31.68
N PRO A 131 -19.13 -1.41 32.34
CA PRO A 131 -18.78 -0.81 33.63
C PRO A 131 -18.38 -1.81 34.72
N ASN A 132 -18.90 -3.05 34.66
CA ASN A 132 -18.57 -4.10 35.62
C ASN A 132 -17.09 -4.53 35.55
N LEU A 133 -16.40 -4.26 34.44
CA LEU A 133 -14.99 -4.62 34.24
C LEU A 133 -14.00 -3.62 34.84
N LEU A 134 -14.46 -2.53 35.46
CA LEU A 134 -13.58 -1.47 35.97
C LEU A 134 -12.59 -1.97 37.03
N SER A 135 -13.02 -2.87 37.92
CA SER A 135 -12.14 -3.48 38.92
C SER A 135 -11.09 -4.37 38.27
N ASP A 136 -11.47 -5.13 37.24
CA ASP A 136 -10.56 -6.02 36.52
C ASP A 136 -9.50 -5.23 35.76
N PHE A 137 -9.90 -4.14 35.07
CA PHE A 137 -8.96 -3.25 34.39
C PHE A 137 -7.90 -2.68 35.34
N LYS A 138 -8.31 -2.18 36.51
CA LYS A 138 -7.40 -1.67 37.54
C LYS A 138 -6.45 -2.76 38.04
N ASN A 139 -6.97 -3.96 38.30
CA ASN A 139 -6.19 -5.10 38.79
C ASN A 139 -5.15 -5.60 37.76
N ILE A 140 -5.52 -5.66 36.47
CA ILE A 140 -4.60 -6.03 35.39
C ILE A 140 -3.48 -4.99 35.26
N CYS A 141 -3.83 -3.70 35.25
CA CYS A 141 -2.85 -2.63 35.10
C CYS A 141 -1.88 -2.54 36.30
N SER A 142 -2.39 -2.68 37.53
CA SER A 142 -1.56 -2.64 38.74
C SER A 142 -0.57 -3.79 38.80
N LYS A 143 -0.99 -5.01 38.46
CA LYS A 143 -0.11 -6.20 38.35
C LYS A 143 1.06 -5.98 37.39
N GLN A 144 0.84 -5.24 36.31
CA GLN A 144 1.86 -4.95 35.29
C GLN A 144 2.56 -3.59 35.47
N ARG A 145 2.25 -2.86 36.54
CA ARG A 145 2.79 -1.52 36.88
C ARG A 145 2.58 -0.48 35.77
N LEU A 146 1.43 -0.50 35.09
CA LEU A 146 1.07 0.52 34.10
C LEU A 146 0.21 1.62 34.72
N ILE A 147 0.52 2.86 34.33
CA ILE A 147 -0.28 4.03 34.67
C ILE A 147 -1.63 3.91 33.94
N ASN A 148 -2.71 4.09 34.69
CA ASN A 148 -4.07 3.99 34.20
C ASN A 148 -4.95 5.05 34.85
N LEU A 149 -6.00 5.46 34.15
CA LEU A 149 -6.93 6.50 34.58
C LEU A 149 -8.36 6.11 34.17
N SER A 150 -9.29 6.15 35.12
CA SER A 150 -10.72 6.12 34.81
C SER A 150 -11.13 7.51 34.38
N LEU A 151 -11.57 7.64 33.13
CA LEU A 151 -11.95 8.91 32.53
C LEU A 151 -13.45 9.20 32.69
N GLY A 152 -14.26 8.21 33.06
CA GLY A 152 -15.70 8.35 33.23
C GLY A 152 -16.47 7.36 32.37
N GLN A 153 -17.58 7.79 31.76
CA GLN A 153 -18.48 6.89 31.02
C GLN A 153 -19.13 7.55 29.81
N LEU A 154 -19.58 6.73 28.86
CA LEU A 154 -20.51 7.15 27.83
C LEU A 154 -21.93 7.30 28.40
N LYS A 155 -22.72 8.16 27.78
CA LYS A 155 -24.14 8.33 28.10
C LYS A 155 -24.97 8.51 26.83
N SER A 156 -26.26 8.19 26.91
CA SER A 156 -27.17 8.35 25.77
C SER A 156 -27.45 9.81 25.40
N ALA A 157 -27.30 10.76 26.33
CA ALA A 157 -27.51 12.18 26.06
C ALA A 157 -26.34 12.79 25.26
N HIS A 158 -26.61 13.56 24.21
CA HIS A 158 -25.59 14.14 23.30
C HIS A 158 -24.82 15.35 23.87
N ILE A 159 -24.34 15.24 25.10
CA ILE A 159 -23.66 16.28 25.86
C ILE A 159 -22.33 15.74 26.38
N ILE A 160 -21.29 16.56 26.36
CA ILE A 160 -20.03 16.33 27.08
C ILE A 160 -20.11 17.08 28.41
N SER A 161 -20.12 16.37 29.52
CA SER A 161 -19.98 16.94 30.86
C SER A 161 -18.56 16.74 31.36
N LEU A 162 -17.96 17.80 31.91
CA LEU A 162 -16.69 17.73 32.64
C LEU A 162 -17.00 17.83 34.13
N LEU A 163 -16.70 16.76 34.87
CA LEU A 163 -16.90 16.66 36.31
C LEU A 163 -15.55 16.76 37.03
N ILE A 164 -15.48 17.60 38.06
CA ILE A 164 -14.34 17.67 38.99
C ILE A 164 -14.85 17.33 40.38
N GLN A 165 -14.31 16.26 40.98
CA GLN A 165 -14.79 15.75 42.28
C GLN A 165 -16.32 15.55 42.27
N ASN A 166 -16.83 14.93 41.21
CA ASN A 166 -18.26 14.68 40.94
C ASN A 166 -19.16 15.92 40.78
N ASN A 167 -18.59 17.12 40.73
CA ASN A 167 -19.35 18.35 40.44
C ASN A 167 -19.18 18.72 38.96
N VAL A 168 -20.30 18.95 38.27
CA VAL A 168 -20.28 19.43 36.88
C VAL A 168 -19.67 20.83 36.84
N LYS A 169 -18.57 20.99 36.11
CA LYS A 169 -17.89 22.28 35.91
C LYS A 169 -18.09 22.84 34.51
N ALA A 170 -18.32 21.99 33.53
CA ALA A 170 -18.71 22.39 32.19
C ALA A 170 -19.67 21.35 31.59
N SER A 171 -20.57 21.84 30.73
CA SER A 171 -21.50 21.01 29.97
C SER A 171 -21.61 21.61 28.57
N LEU A 172 -21.24 20.83 27.57
CA LEU A 172 -21.12 21.27 26.19
C LEU A 172 -21.94 20.34 25.29
N SER A 173 -22.71 20.89 24.38
CA SER A 173 -23.38 20.08 23.35
C SER A 173 -22.35 19.48 22.42
N LEU A 174 -22.50 18.20 22.04
CA LEU A 174 -21.64 17.59 21.02
C LEU A 174 -21.65 18.38 19.71
N ALA A 175 -22.81 18.91 19.32
CA ALA A 175 -22.97 19.68 18.09
C ALA A 175 -22.01 20.89 18.03
N SER A 176 -21.69 21.49 19.18
CA SER A 176 -20.77 22.64 19.25
C SER A 176 -19.36 22.30 18.78
N PHE A 177 -18.92 21.05 18.89
CA PHE A 177 -17.60 20.62 18.43
C PHE A 177 -17.57 20.32 16.93
N PHE A 178 -18.67 19.84 16.35
CA PHE A 178 -18.74 19.49 14.93
C PHE A 178 -19.03 20.70 14.02
N HIS A 179 -19.66 21.77 14.55
CA HIS A 179 -19.84 23.02 13.82
C HIS A 179 -18.62 23.95 13.84
N ALA A 180 -17.61 23.65 14.66
CA ALA A 180 -16.42 24.47 14.82
C ALA A 180 -15.30 24.13 13.81
N GLU A 181 -15.50 23.15 12.92
CA GLU A 181 -14.53 22.90 11.84
C GLU A 181 -14.50 24.10 10.89
N PRO A 182 -13.34 24.78 10.72
CA PRO A 182 -13.25 25.90 9.81
C PRO A 182 -13.61 25.43 8.40
N SER A 183 -14.31 26.29 7.64
CA SER A 183 -14.61 26.04 6.23
C SER A 183 -13.35 25.61 5.50
N SER A 184 -13.39 24.48 4.81
CA SER A 184 -12.27 23.96 4.03
C SER A 184 -11.85 25.03 3.02
N GLN A 185 -10.72 25.70 3.26
CA GLN A 185 -10.19 26.62 2.26
C GLN A 185 -9.78 25.80 1.05
N THR A 186 -10.20 26.24 -0.13
CA THR A 186 -9.73 25.62 -1.37
C THR A 186 -8.26 26.00 -1.53
N LEU A 187 -7.37 25.06 -1.23
CA LEU A 187 -5.95 25.22 -1.54
C LEU A 187 -5.81 25.29 -3.05
N THR A 188 -5.60 26.50 -3.56
CA THR A 188 -5.27 26.71 -4.96
C THR A 188 -3.75 26.74 -5.03
N PRO A 189 -3.10 25.83 -5.77
CA PRO A 189 -1.66 25.88 -5.88
C PRO A 189 -1.28 27.22 -6.50
N VAL A 190 -0.13 27.76 -6.11
CA VAL A 190 0.49 28.76 -6.97
C VAL A 190 0.67 28.08 -8.33
N VAL A 191 0.16 28.68 -9.40
CA VAL A 191 0.36 28.18 -10.76
C VAL A 191 1.87 28.13 -10.96
N LYS A 192 2.48 26.95 -10.76
CA LYS A 192 3.85 26.71 -11.18
C LYS A 192 3.79 26.92 -12.68
N THR A 193 4.41 27.99 -13.16
CA THR A 193 4.64 28.22 -14.58
C THR A 193 5.11 26.89 -15.12
N GLN A 194 4.30 26.24 -15.95
CA GLN A 194 4.77 25.05 -16.64
C GLN A 194 6.01 25.52 -17.37
N GLU A 195 7.20 25.12 -16.92
CA GLU A 195 8.37 25.18 -17.76
C GLU A 195 7.91 24.55 -19.07
N ASN A 196 7.96 25.36 -20.13
CA ASN A 196 7.51 25.02 -21.47
C ASN A 196 7.65 23.53 -21.66
N GLN A 197 6.56 22.83 -22.03
CA GLN A 197 6.64 21.45 -22.49
C GLN A 197 7.82 21.40 -23.43
N THR A 198 8.96 20.91 -22.93
CA THR A 198 10.20 21.02 -23.66
C THR A 198 9.93 20.23 -24.91
N GLU A 199 10.10 20.87 -26.07
CA GLU A 199 9.93 20.25 -27.38
C GLU A 199 10.37 18.81 -27.26
N ARG A 200 9.49 17.86 -27.67
CA ARG A 200 9.81 16.44 -27.69
C ARG A 200 11.17 16.32 -28.39
N LYS A 201 12.26 16.22 -27.61
CA LYS A 201 13.58 16.07 -28.19
C LYS A 201 13.51 14.75 -28.92
N THR A 202 13.55 14.81 -30.25
CA THR A 202 13.62 13.63 -31.10
C THR A 202 14.94 12.95 -30.76
N VAL A 203 14.88 11.99 -29.83
CA VAL A 203 16.06 11.25 -29.41
C VAL A 203 16.44 10.31 -30.53
N LYS A 204 17.71 10.38 -30.94
CA LYS A 204 18.27 9.52 -31.97
C LYS A 204 18.21 8.07 -31.50
N GLU A 205 17.65 7.19 -32.33
CA GLU A 205 17.58 5.76 -32.04
C GLU A 205 18.99 5.17 -31.90
N LEU A 206 19.26 4.53 -30.77
CA LEU A 206 20.54 3.90 -30.49
C LEU A 206 20.52 2.45 -30.96
N LYS A 207 21.48 2.08 -31.81
CA LYS A 207 21.67 0.70 -32.27
C LYS A 207 22.20 -0.19 -31.13
N ASN A 208 22.11 -1.52 -31.29
CA ASN A 208 22.52 -2.55 -30.31
C ASN A 208 21.60 -2.67 -29.08
N TYR A 209 20.38 -3.14 -29.33
CA TYR A 209 19.38 -3.32 -28.28
C TYR A 209 19.72 -4.42 -27.28
N SER A 210 20.40 -5.50 -27.70
CA SER A 210 20.85 -6.56 -26.77
C SER A 210 21.64 -5.99 -25.58
N ARG A 211 22.62 -5.11 -25.85
CA ARG A 211 23.44 -4.50 -24.80
C ARG A 211 22.62 -3.57 -23.90
N GLN A 212 21.66 -2.84 -24.47
CA GLN A 212 20.79 -1.91 -23.72
C GLN A 212 19.83 -2.67 -22.80
N VAL A 213 19.25 -3.78 -23.27
CA VAL A 213 18.41 -4.68 -22.46
C VAL A 213 19.22 -5.22 -21.27
N LEU A 214 20.43 -5.72 -21.51
CA LEU A 214 21.32 -6.21 -20.45
C LEU A 214 21.64 -5.13 -19.42
N ALA A 215 21.93 -3.91 -19.86
CA ALA A 215 22.26 -2.79 -18.96
C ALA A 215 21.08 -2.40 -18.07
N ILE A 216 19.87 -2.31 -18.64
CA ILE A 216 18.66 -1.99 -17.87
C ILE A 216 18.30 -3.12 -16.92
N TRP A 217 18.31 -4.36 -17.41
CA TRP A 217 17.97 -5.52 -16.59
C TRP A 217 18.92 -5.68 -15.40
N LYS A 218 20.24 -5.49 -15.60
CA LYS A 218 21.22 -5.45 -14.51
C LYS A 218 20.94 -4.31 -13.53
N SER A 219 20.63 -3.11 -14.03
CA SER A 219 20.27 -1.96 -13.19
C SER A 219 19.06 -2.26 -12.29
N ILE A 220 18.06 -2.98 -12.79
CA ILE A 220 16.88 -3.39 -12.00
C ILE A 220 17.26 -4.49 -11.00
N LYS A 221 18.02 -5.51 -11.42
CA LYS A 221 18.46 -6.62 -10.56
C LYS A 221 19.32 -6.16 -9.39
N ASP A 222 20.19 -5.17 -9.62
CA ASP A 222 21.13 -4.65 -8.62
C ASP A 222 20.51 -3.59 -7.69
N GLN A 223 19.26 -3.17 -7.94
CA GLN A 223 18.58 -2.23 -7.05
C GLN A 223 18.41 -2.85 -5.66
N LYS A 224 18.98 -2.19 -4.65
CA LYS A 224 18.77 -2.54 -3.25
C LYS A 224 17.30 -2.37 -2.92
N LEU A 225 16.63 -3.49 -2.66
CA LEU A 225 15.26 -3.50 -2.18
C LEU A 225 15.22 -3.15 -0.69
N ASN A 226 14.14 -2.46 -0.30
CA ASN A 226 13.85 -2.20 1.10
C ASN A 226 13.70 -3.50 1.89
N TYR A 227 13.99 -3.45 3.18
CA TYR A 227 14.25 -4.65 3.95
C TYR A 227 13.00 -5.18 4.65
N LEU A 228 12.60 -6.39 4.26
CA LEU A 228 11.47 -7.12 4.81
C LEU A 228 11.94 -8.22 5.76
N LYS A 229 11.36 -8.24 6.97
CA LYS A 229 11.59 -9.27 7.99
C LYS A 229 10.34 -10.10 8.28
N PRO A 230 10.48 -11.43 8.47
CA PRO A 230 11.67 -12.25 8.15
C PRO A 230 11.99 -12.32 6.65
N GLU A 231 13.28 -12.24 6.28
CA GLU A 231 13.74 -12.25 4.89
C GLU A 231 13.29 -13.47 4.09
N LYS A 232 13.15 -14.62 4.75
CA LYS A 232 12.69 -15.87 4.12
C LYS A 232 11.31 -15.79 3.48
N TYR A 233 10.54 -14.74 3.77
CA TYR A 233 9.24 -14.49 3.17
C TYR A 233 9.29 -13.50 2.01
N SER A 234 10.43 -12.84 1.77
CA SER A 234 10.60 -11.80 0.76
C SER A 234 10.82 -12.41 -0.63
N ILE A 235 10.16 -11.83 -1.62
CA ILE A 235 10.28 -12.20 -3.04
C ILE A 235 10.28 -10.88 -3.84
N GLY A 236 11.47 -10.40 -4.21
CA GLY A 236 11.61 -9.09 -4.85
C GLY A 236 10.97 -7.97 -4.01
N THR A 237 10.10 -7.20 -4.63
CA THR A 237 9.28 -6.13 -4.04
C THR A 237 8.06 -6.64 -3.26
N MET A 238 7.99 -7.92 -2.92
CA MET A 238 6.88 -8.52 -2.17
C MET A 238 7.33 -9.30 -0.94
N ALA A 239 6.38 -9.59 -0.06
CA ALA A 239 6.52 -10.60 0.99
C ALA A 239 5.29 -11.51 1.04
N ILE A 240 5.49 -12.83 1.14
CA ILE A 240 4.41 -13.81 1.27
C ILE A 240 4.49 -14.51 2.64
N TYR A 241 3.46 -14.34 3.44
CA TYR A 241 3.31 -15.02 4.72
C TYR A 241 2.43 -16.27 4.59
N LYS A 242 3.08 -17.44 4.60
CA LYS A 242 2.43 -18.75 4.41
C LYS A 242 1.95 -19.34 5.74
N ARG A 243 0.63 -19.29 5.99
CA ARG A 243 -0.11 -19.96 7.09
C ARG A 243 -1.51 -20.37 6.57
N LYS A 244 -2.42 -20.89 7.43
CA LYS A 244 -3.78 -21.38 7.08
C LYS A 244 -4.52 -20.58 5.99
N LYS A 245 -4.35 -19.25 5.98
CA LYS A 245 -4.71 -18.38 4.84
C LYS A 245 -3.51 -17.49 4.53
N GLU A 246 -2.96 -17.59 3.34
CA GLU A 246 -1.75 -16.85 2.95
C GLU A 246 -2.09 -15.36 2.73
N ILE A 247 -1.18 -14.49 3.16
CA ILE A 247 -1.27 -13.03 2.98
C ILE A 247 0.01 -12.60 2.27
N ALA A 248 -0.12 -11.68 1.32
CA ALA A 248 1.02 -11.09 0.64
C ALA A 248 1.01 -9.58 0.71
N LEU A 249 2.20 -9.00 0.67
CA LEU A 249 2.48 -7.57 0.62
C LEU A 249 3.20 -7.25 -0.68
N ALA A 250 2.92 -6.11 -1.27
CA ALA A 250 3.65 -5.59 -2.41
C ALA A 250 3.98 -4.11 -2.23
N PHE A 251 5.15 -3.75 -2.74
CA PHE A 251 5.68 -2.40 -2.77
C PHE A 251 5.93 -2.01 -4.24
N PRO A 252 5.64 -0.76 -4.64
CA PRO A 252 5.87 -0.35 -6.01
C PRO A 252 7.37 -0.31 -6.35
N ASP A 253 7.71 -0.74 -7.55
CA ASP A 253 9.09 -0.67 -8.08
C ASP A 253 9.36 0.64 -8.85
N ASN A 254 8.32 1.41 -9.16
CA ASN A 254 8.36 2.54 -10.09
C ASN A 254 8.16 3.91 -9.39
N SER A 255 8.75 4.06 -8.20
CA SER A 255 8.61 5.26 -7.37
C SER A 255 9.16 6.54 -8.00
N HIS A 256 10.02 6.44 -9.02
CA HIS A 256 10.58 7.60 -9.73
C HIS A 256 9.51 8.46 -10.42
N TYR A 257 8.38 7.89 -10.82
CA TYR A 257 7.28 8.65 -11.43
C TYR A 257 6.66 9.69 -10.52
N LEU A 258 6.73 9.48 -9.20
CA LEU A 258 6.20 10.43 -8.23
C LEU A 258 6.92 11.78 -8.31
N LYS A 259 8.23 11.78 -8.62
CA LYS A 259 9.04 12.99 -8.76
C LYS A 259 8.61 13.87 -9.93
N ASN A 260 8.08 13.24 -10.97
CA ASN A 260 7.72 13.89 -12.22
C ASN A 260 6.27 14.42 -12.15
N ASN A 261 5.36 13.66 -11.56
CA ASN A 261 3.99 14.07 -11.39
C ASN A 261 3.37 13.38 -10.19
N ILE A 262 3.11 14.13 -9.12
CA ILE A 262 2.55 13.60 -7.87
C ILE A 262 1.19 12.93 -8.09
N LYS A 263 0.32 13.52 -8.91
CA LYS A 263 -1.04 13.02 -9.11
C LYS A 263 -1.06 11.67 -9.83
N THR A 264 -0.42 11.61 -10.99
CA THR A 264 -0.37 10.41 -11.81
C THR A 264 0.58 9.37 -11.23
N GLY A 265 1.71 9.80 -10.67
CA GLY A 265 2.64 8.94 -9.92
C GLY A 265 1.93 8.19 -8.80
N THR A 266 1.13 8.88 -7.96
CA THR A 266 0.36 8.23 -6.90
C THR A 266 -0.53 7.10 -7.43
N ARG A 267 -1.27 7.33 -8.52
CA ARG A 267 -2.10 6.30 -9.17
C ARG A 267 -1.26 5.12 -9.67
N ILE A 268 -0.13 5.41 -10.31
CA ILE A 268 0.81 4.42 -10.85
C ILE A 268 1.37 3.51 -9.75
N LEU A 269 1.83 4.09 -8.64
CA LEU A 269 2.45 3.35 -7.54
C LEU A 269 1.45 2.36 -6.93
N ILE A 270 0.22 2.80 -6.66
CA ILE A 270 -0.84 1.95 -6.09
C ILE A 270 -1.26 0.86 -7.09
N ALA A 271 -1.47 1.22 -8.36
CA ALA A 271 -1.82 0.27 -9.41
C ALA A 271 -0.74 -0.80 -9.62
N ASN A 272 0.53 -0.40 -9.69
CA ASN A 272 1.65 -1.29 -9.87
C ASN A 272 1.78 -2.29 -8.70
N ALA A 273 1.76 -1.82 -7.45
CA ALA A 273 1.85 -2.72 -6.29
C ALA A 273 0.65 -3.69 -6.22
N SER A 274 -0.56 -3.21 -6.54
CA SER A 274 -1.76 -4.06 -6.65
C SER A 274 -1.60 -5.15 -7.72
N ARG A 275 -1.10 -4.78 -8.90
CA ARG A 275 -0.86 -5.71 -10.02
C ARG A 275 0.15 -6.79 -9.67
N GLN A 276 1.23 -6.43 -8.97
CA GLN A 276 2.24 -7.39 -8.52
C GLN A 276 1.64 -8.50 -7.65
N LEU A 277 0.74 -8.16 -6.71
CA LEU A 277 0.03 -9.16 -5.90
C LEU A 277 -0.83 -10.09 -6.76
N VAL A 278 -1.58 -9.51 -7.68
CA VAL A 278 -2.48 -10.23 -8.58
C VAL A 278 -1.72 -11.22 -9.45
N ASN A 279 -0.56 -10.85 -9.95
CA ASN A 279 0.32 -11.74 -10.73
C ASN A 279 0.76 -12.99 -9.96
N LYS A 280 0.69 -12.97 -8.62
CA LYS A 280 0.96 -14.12 -7.75
C LYS A 280 -0.29 -14.84 -7.24
N GLY A 281 -1.47 -14.45 -7.71
CA GLY A 281 -2.75 -15.03 -7.32
C GLY A 281 -3.31 -14.50 -5.98
N PHE A 282 -2.82 -13.35 -5.52
CA PHE A 282 -3.35 -12.68 -4.32
C PHE A 282 -4.34 -11.58 -4.73
N LYS A 283 -5.55 -11.63 -4.18
CA LYS A 283 -6.53 -10.57 -4.35
C LYS A 283 -6.16 -9.39 -3.44
N PRO A 284 -5.93 -8.18 -3.98
CA PRO A 284 -5.70 -6.99 -3.17
C PRO A 284 -6.94 -6.69 -2.32
N VAL A 285 -6.74 -6.39 -1.03
CA VAL A 285 -7.83 -6.06 -0.10
C VAL A 285 -7.71 -4.66 0.48
N GLY A 286 -6.50 -4.11 0.50
CA GLY A 286 -6.26 -2.77 0.98
C GLY A 286 -4.81 -2.37 0.83
N PHE A 287 -4.54 -1.12 1.20
CA PHE A 287 -3.19 -0.60 1.23
C PHE A 287 -3.05 0.42 2.36
N THR A 288 -1.81 0.71 2.69
CA THR A 288 -1.46 1.84 3.53
C THR A 288 -0.46 2.74 2.82
N MET A 289 -0.33 3.96 3.31
CA MET A 289 0.57 4.95 2.75
C MET A 289 1.19 5.86 3.80
N ILE A 290 2.40 6.31 3.51
CA ILE A 290 3.09 7.36 4.25
C ILE A 290 3.38 8.49 3.26
N MET A 291 2.75 9.63 3.46
CA MET A 291 2.94 10.83 2.66
C MET A 291 4.01 11.69 3.31
N HIS A 292 5.14 11.83 2.64
CA HIS A 292 6.27 12.60 3.13
C HIS A 292 6.18 14.04 2.64
N GLY A 293 5.71 14.95 3.49
CA GLY A 293 5.62 16.39 3.22
C GLY A 293 6.91 17.14 3.56
N VAL A 294 7.09 18.31 2.94
CA VAL A 294 8.24 19.21 3.18
C VAL A 294 7.92 20.16 4.33
N ASP A 295 7.21 21.26 4.08
CA ASP A 295 6.78 22.22 5.11
C ASP A 295 5.27 22.43 5.05
N LEU A 296 4.55 21.72 5.92
CA LEU A 296 3.07 21.74 5.97
C LEU A 296 2.49 23.08 6.44
N ARG A 297 3.29 24.12 6.65
CA ARG A 297 2.81 25.50 6.85
C ARG A 297 2.65 26.24 5.51
N LYS A 298 3.20 25.71 4.43
CA LYS A 298 3.10 26.29 3.08
C LYS A 298 1.93 25.68 2.31
N ASN A 299 1.16 26.53 1.64
CA ASN A 299 -0.01 26.13 0.87
C ASN A 299 0.33 25.13 -0.25
N ASP A 300 1.45 25.32 -0.94
CA ASP A 300 1.87 24.41 -2.03
C ASP A 300 2.15 23.00 -1.52
N ASP A 301 2.86 22.86 -0.40
CA ASP A 301 3.18 21.55 0.19
C ASP A 301 1.90 20.88 0.72
N GLN A 302 0.99 21.64 1.34
CA GLN A 302 -0.33 21.13 1.75
C GLN A 302 -1.15 20.66 0.54
N TRP A 303 -1.13 21.41 -0.56
CA TRP A 303 -1.83 21.06 -1.79
C TRP A 303 -1.27 19.77 -2.39
N GLU A 304 0.06 19.61 -2.44
CA GLU A 304 0.69 18.38 -2.93
C GLU A 304 0.28 17.15 -2.10
N MET A 305 0.21 17.28 -0.77
CA MET A 305 -0.28 16.21 0.11
C MET A 305 -1.77 15.91 -0.11
N GLN A 306 -2.60 16.94 -0.27
CA GLN A 306 -4.04 16.77 -0.55
C GLN A 306 -4.26 16.07 -1.89
N GLU A 307 -3.45 16.39 -2.90
CA GLU A 307 -3.49 15.73 -4.20
C GLU A 307 -3.06 14.27 -4.11
N MET A 308 -1.97 13.93 -3.40
CA MET A 308 -1.61 12.53 -3.13
C MET A 308 -2.76 11.76 -2.49
N TYR A 309 -3.34 12.32 -1.42
CA TYR A 309 -4.43 11.67 -0.70
C TYR A 309 -5.68 11.49 -1.59
N SER A 310 -6.11 12.53 -2.29
CA SER A 310 -7.27 12.48 -3.18
C SER A 310 -7.10 11.43 -4.28
N ARG A 311 -5.91 11.34 -4.89
CA ARG A 311 -5.60 10.36 -5.93
C ARG A 311 -5.52 8.94 -5.38
N ALA A 312 -5.04 8.77 -4.16
CA ALA A 312 -5.06 7.48 -3.48
C ALA A 312 -6.48 7.01 -3.16
N VAL A 313 -7.36 7.91 -2.68
CA VAL A 313 -8.78 7.59 -2.44
C VAL A 313 -9.48 7.21 -3.74
N GLU A 314 -9.31 7.98 -4.81
CA GLU A 314 -9.85 7.67 -6.15
C GLU A 314 -9.40 6.28 -6.63
N THR A 315 -8.10 5.99 -6.50
CA THR A 315 -7.54 4.69 -6.87
C THR A 315 -8.09 3.56 -6.01
N SER A 316 -8.25 3.81 -4.70
CA SER A 316 -8.82 2.84 -3.76
C SER A 316 -10.25 2.41 -4.13
N GLN A 317 -11.07 3.37 -4.59
CA GLN A 317 -12.45 3.11 -4.99
C GLN A 317 -12.53 2.29 -6.27
N LEU A 318 -11.73 2.63 -7.28
CA LEU A 318 -11.72 1.93 -8.58
C LEU A 318 -11.17 0.51 -8.46
N LEU A 319 -10.11 0.32 -7.67
CA LEU A 319 -9.50 -1.00 -7.42
C LEU A 319 -10.16 -1.77 -6.27
N LYS A 320 -11.22 -1.22 -5.66
CA LYS A 320 -11.98 -1.83 -4.54
C LYS A 320 -11.08 -2.24 -3.36
N MET A 321 -10.13 -1.38 -3.01
CA MET A 321 -9.18 -1.56 -1.91
C MET A 321 -9.49 -0.60 -0.75
N LYS A 322 -9.28 -1.03 0.49
CA LYS A 322 -9.39 -0.16 1.66
C LYS A 322 -8.08 0.56 1.98
N LEU A 323 -8.10 1.87 2.12
CA LEU A 323 -6.99 2.64 2.71
C LEU A 323 -6.99 2.44 4.23
N ILE A 324 -5.88 1.97 4.80
CA ILE A 324 -5.73 1.69 6.22
C ILE A 324 -4.62 2.57 6.80
N ASN A 325 -4.95 3.31 7.87
CA ASN A 325 -4.02 4.06 8.71
C ASN A 325 -3.00 4.92 7.95
N PRO A 326 -3.41 5.81 7.01
CA PRO A 326 -2.47 6.69 6.33
C PRO A 326 -1.68 7.54 7.35
N LEU A 327 -0.41 7.82 7.06
CA LEU A 327 0.45 8.64 7.89
C LEU A 327 1.00 9.83 7.09
N ILE A 328 1.18 10.98 7.73
CA ILE A 328 1.83 12.15 7.15
C ILE A 328 3.09 12.46 7.95
N THR A 329 4.19 12.76 7.26
CA THR A 329 5.41 13.30 7.87
C THR A 329 5.68 14.71 7.35
N SER A 330 6.44 15.49 8.11
CA SER A 330 6.96 16.81 7.70
C SER A 330 8.48 16.81 7.66
N ASP A 331 9.08 17.94 7.28
CA ASP A 331 10.51 18.22 7.34
C ASP A 331 11.35 17.28 6.46
N ASN A 332 10.78 16.85 5.33
CA ASN A 332 11.47 16.04 4.33
C ASN A 332 12.09 16.93 3.25
N VAL A 333 13.13 16.43 2.58
CA VAL A 333 13.85 17.20 1.54
C VAL A 333 12.96 17.50 0.33
N ARG A 334 12.06 16.57 0.01
CA ARG A 334 11.11 16.68 -1.10
C ARG A 334 9.85 15.87 -0.79
N PRO A 335 8.73 16.13 -1.47
CA PRO A 335 7.55 15.28 -1.43
C PRO A 335 7.90 13.84 -1.84
N ASP A 336 7.43 12.87 -1.06
CA ASP A 336 7.57 11.45 -1.38
C ASP A 336 6.38 10.62 -0.86
N LEU A 337 6.29 9.38 -1.32
CA LEU A 337 5.20 8.47 -1.00
C LEU A 337 5.70 7.04 -0.82
N GLU A 338 5.54 6.49 0.38
CA GLU A 338 5.67 5.05 0.61
C GLU A 338 4.30 4.38 0.53
N ILE A 339 4.15 3.37 -0.33
CA ILE A 339 2.93 2.56 -0.48
C ILE A 339 3.23 1.11 -0.10
N CYS A 340 2.32 0.52 0.66
CA CYS A 340 2.29 -0.93 0.89
C CYS A 340 0.88 -1.45 0.63
N VAL A 341 0.72 -2.24 -0.43
CA VAL A 341 -0.53 -2.93 -0.75
C VAL A 341 -0.49 -4.32 -0.12
N PHE A 342 -1.61 -4.77 0.44
CA PHE A 342 -1.75 -6.10 1.02
C PHE A 342 -2.93 -6.84 0.39
N GLY A 343 -2.74 -8.14 0.22
CA GLY A 343 -3.70 -9.03 -0.41
C GLY A 343 -3.77 -10.39 0.27
N GLU A 344 -4.88 -11.08 0.01
CA GLU A 344 -5.12 -12.43 0.51
C GLU A 344 -5.11 -13.41 -0.66
N LYS A 345 -4.58 -14.61 -0.42
CA LYS A 345 -4.64 -15.66 -1.43
C LYS A 345 -6.08 -16.08 -1.66
N MET A 346 -6.45 -16.21 -2.93
CA MET A 346 -7.75 -16.75 -3.31
C MET A 346 -7.80 -18.26 -3.02
N ASP A 347 -9.00 -18.76 -2.70
CA ASP A 347 -9.17 -20.18 -2.43
C ASP A 347 -8.91 -21.01 -3.70
N ASN A 348 -8.32 -22.19 -3.54
CA ASN A 348 -7.97 -23.12 -4.63
C ASN A 348 -6.99 -22.56 -5.70
N THR A 349 -6.32 -21.43 -5.44
CA THR A 349 -5.31 -20.89 -6.37
C THR A 349 -3.90 -21.33 -5.99
N ILE A 350 -3.07 -21.54 -7.01
CA ILE A 350 -1.63 -21.75 -6.86
C ILE A 350 -0.89 -20.42 -7.01
N THR A 351 0.27 -20.32 -6.38
CA THR A 351 1.16 -19.19 -6.67
C THR A 351 1.82 -19.44 -8.02
N VAL A 352 1.68 -18.48 -8.93
CA VAL A 352 2.19 -18.60 -10.29
C VAL A 352 3.61 -18.05 -10.39
N ASN A 353 4.44 -18.72 -11.18
CA ASN A 353 5.83 -18.36 -11.39
C ASN A 353 5.95 -17.14 -12.30
N GLU A 354 7.02 -16.37 -12.12
CA GLU A 354 7.43 -15.32 -13.08
C GLU A 354 8.26 -15.88 -14.24
N SER A 355 8.93 -17.00 -14.02
CA SER A 355 9.78 -17.62 -15.01
C SER A 355 8.99 -18.28 -16.14
N PHE A 356 9.59 -18.33 -17.32
CA PHE A 356 9.12 -19.21 -18.37
C PHE A 356 9.37 -20.66 -17.97
N GLN A 357 8.42 -21.52 -18.33
CA GLN A 357 8.44 -22.93 -17.99
C GLN A 357 8.50 -23.75 -19.27
N ASN A 358 7.45 -24.53 -19.55
CA ASN A 358 7.42 -25.50 -20.65
C ASN A 358 7.64 -24.84 -22.01
N GLU A 359 8.46 -25.49 -22.84
CA GLU A 359 8.61 -25.14 -24.25
C GLU A 359 7.28 -25.18 -24.99
N ASN A 360 7.17 -24.42 -26.07
CA ASN A 360 5.98 -24.28 -26.92
C ASN A 360 4.79 -23.53 -26.30
N ASN A 361 4.82 -23.23 -24.99
CA ASN A 361 3.82 -22.33 -24.40
C ASN A 361 3.84 -20.98 -25.13
N PHE A 362 2.65 -20.47 -25.43
CA PHE A 362 2.47 -19.17 -26.04
C PHE A 362 2.78 -18.07 -25.03
N ILE A 363 3.44 -17.02 -25.50
CA ILE A 363 3.70 -15.81 -24.74
C ILE A 363 2.69 -14.75 -25.21
N THR A 364 1.80 -14.34 -24.32
CA THR A 364 0.71 -13.41 -24.61
C THR A 364 0.87 -12.12 -23.80
N LEU A 365 0.77 -10.98 -24.48
CA LEU A 365 0.77 -9.65 -23.90
C LEU A 365 -0.66 -9.22 -23.61
N LEU A 366 -0.95 -8.89 -22.35
CA LEU A 366 -2.22 -8.34 -21.90
C LEU A 366 -2.12 -6.83 -21.77
N GLY A 367 -3.15 -6.13 -22.25
CA GLY A 367 -3.24 -4.67 -22.26
C GLY A 367 -2.77 -4.04 -23.57
N SER A 368 -2.82 -2.71 -23.64
CA SER A 368 -2.45 -1.95 -24.83
C SER A 368 -1.08 -1.32 -24.67
N HIS A 369 -0.06 -1.87 -25.32
CA HIS A 369 1.28 -1.31 -25.31
C HIS A 369 1.33 0.01 -26.11
N ARG A 370 1.70 1.10 -25.43
CA ARG A 370 1.72 2.48 -25.95
C ARG A 370 3.11 3.03 -26.23
N GLY A 371 4.17 2.29 -25.88
CA GLY A 371 5.55 2.72 -26.14
C GLY A 371 6.00 3.96 -25.36
N GLU A 372 5.39 4.25 -24.21
CA GLU A 372 5.65 5.47 -23.44
C GLU A 372 7.04 5.44 -22.79
N LEU A 373 8.01 6.14 -23.39
CA LEU A 373 9.40 6.22 -22.89
C LEU A 373 9.64 7.36 -21.90
N ASN A 374 8.76 8.36 -21.84
CA ASN A 374 9.03 9.55 -21.04
C ASN A 374 9.07 9.24 -19.53
N GLY A 375 10.19 9.62 -18.90
CA GLY A 375 10.43 9.34 -17.48
C GLY A 375 10.79 7.87 -17.20
N SER A 376 10.97 7.04 -18.23
CA SER A 376 11.38 5.64 -18.09
C SER A 376 12.80 5.50 -17.57
N LEU A 377 13.09 4.32 -17.00
CA LEU A 377 14.44 3.92 -16.63
C LEU A 377 15.37 3.90 -17.85
N TYR A 378 14.87 3.59 -19.04
CA TYR A 378 15.63 3.64 -20.28
C TYR A 378 16.14 5.05 -20.62
N GLN A 379 15.27 6.06 -20.55
CA GLN A 379 15.68 7.45 -20.78
C GLN A 379 16.75 7.87 -19.77
N LYS A 380 16.54 7.53 -18.51
CA LYS A 380 17.45 7.89 -17.42
C LYS A 380 18.82 7.20 -17.57
N GLU A 381 18.85 5.88 -17.76
CA GLU A 381 20.08 5.10 -17.66
C GLU A 381 20.82 4.98 -19.00
N ILE A 382 20.11 4.91 -20.12
CA ILE A 382 20.72 4.74 -21.45
C ILE A 382 20.84 6.08 -22.16
N GLN A 383 19.76 6.84 -22.24
CA GLN A 383 19.78 8.12 -22.96
C GLN A 383 20.35 9.28 -22.12
N LYS A 384 20.53 9.07 -20.80
CA LYS A 384 20.97 10.09 -19.84
C LYS A 384 20.09 11.34 -19.85
N ILE A 385 18.80 11.16 -20.10
CA ILE A 385 17.78 12.21 -20.11
C ILE A 385 16.88 12.03 -18.89
N SER A 386 16.66 13.11 -18.14
CA SER A 386 15.62 13.16 -17.11
C SER A 386 14.31 13.62 -17.75
N GLY A 387 13.46 12.66 -18.13
CA GLY A 387 12.12 12.99 -18.63
C GLY A 387 11.26 13.56 -17.50
N GLN A 388 10.56 14.68 -17.75
CA GLN A 388 9.64 15.30 -16.79
C GLN A 388 8.19 14.78 -16.91
N SER A 389 7.86 14.07 -17.99
CA SER A 389 6.53 13.47 -18.18
C SER A 389 6.45 12.07 -17.57
N VAL A 390 5.23 11.59 -17.38
CA VAL A 390 4.89 10.28 -16.81
C VAL A 390 3.96 9.53 -17.76
N PRO A 391 4.00 8.19 -17.79
CA PRO A 391 3.08 7.42 -18.61
C PRO A 391 1.64 7.59 -18.11
N SER A 392 0.71 7.50 -19.04
CA SER A 392 -0.72 7.47 -18.75
C SER A 392 -1.11 6.18 -18.01
N VAL A 393 -2.06 6.30 -17.08
CA VAL A 393 -2.64 5.17 -16.34
C VAL A 393 -4.17 5.23 -16.42
N ASP A 394 -4.78 4.15 -16.91
CA ASP A 394 -6.23 3.94 -16.90
C ASP A 394 -6.56 2.92 -15.81
N LEU A 395 -7.11 3.41 -14.70
CA LEU A 395 -7.44 2.60 -13.53
C LEU A 395 -8.62 1.65 -13.77
N ARG A 396 -9.51 1.94 -14.73
CA ARG A 396 -10.61 1.02 -15.09
C ARG A 396 -10.10 -0.13 -15.94
N MET A 397 -9.16 0.15 -16.83
CA MET A 397 -8.43 -0.89 -17.56
C MET A 397 -7.58 -1.73 -16.60
N GLU A 398 -6.87 -1.11 -15.66
CA GLU A 398 -6.11 -1.80 -14.62
C GLU A 398 -6.98 -2.76 -13.78
N ALA A 399 -8.16 -2.31 -13.33
CA ALA A 399 -9.07 -3.16 -12.56
C ALA A 399 -9.50 -4.42 -13.34
N ARG A 400 -9.85 -4.25 -14.62
CA ARG A 400 -10.24 -5.35 -15.52
C ARG A 400 -9.06 -6.28 -15.82
N LEU A 401 -7.85 -5.74 -15.96
CA LEU A 401 -6.63 -6.51 -16.20
C LEU A 401 -6.36 -7.42 -15.00
N GLN A 402 -6.46 -6.86 -13.79
CA GLN A 402 -6.32 -7.63 -12.56
C GLN A 402 -7.37 -8.73 -12.44
N GLU A 403 -8.61 -8.48 -12.85
CA GLU A 403 -9.68 -9.49 -12.90
C GLU A 403 -9.35 -10.65 -13.85
N VAL A 404 -8.92 -10.36 -15.09
CA VAL A 404 -8.49 -11.39 -16.06
C VAL A 404 -7.36 -12.26 -15.52
N ILE A 405 -6.37 -11.64 -14.87
CA ILE A 405 -5.22 -12.37 -14.33
C ILE A 405 -5.67 -13.27 -13.17
N LEU A 406 -6.43 -12.76 -12.21
CA LEU A 406 -6.94 -13.57 -11.10
C LEU A 406 -7.79 -14.75 -11.61
N GLN A 407 -8.67 -14.50 -12.58
CA GLN A 407 -9.50 -15.55 -13.17
C GLN A 407 -8.66 -16.59 -13.91
N GLY A 408 -7.71 -16.18 -14.76
CA GLY A 408 -6.83 -17.08 -15.50
C GLY A 408 -5.92 -17.93 -14.60
N ILE A 409 -5.49 -17.38 -13.46
CA ILE A 409 -4.76 -18.13 -12.42
C ILE A 409 -5.69 -19.13 -11.72
N GLN A 410 -6.90 -18.70 -11.36
CA GLN A 410 -7.86 -19.55 -10.66
C GLN A 410 -8.32 -20.74 -11.52
N THR A 411 -8.48 -20.54 -12.82
CA THR A 411 -8.82 -21.60 -13.79
C THR A 411 -7.61 -22.38 -14.30
N ARG A 412 -6.39 -22.06 -13.83
CA ARG A 412 -5.11 -22.72 -14.20
C ARG A 412 -4.73 -22.63 -15.69
N LEU A 413 -5.31 -21.67 -16.42
CA LEU A 413 -4.98 -21.41 -17.82
C LEU A 413 -3.62 -20.69 -17.93
N ILE A 414 -3.32 -19.84 -16.96
CA ILE A 414 -2.05 -19.11 -16.88
C ILE A 414 -0.96 -19.99 -16.25
N LYS A 415 0.13 -20.20 -16.98
CA LYS A 415 1.29 -21.01 -16.53
C LYS A 415 2.40 -20.16 -15.90
N SER A 416 2.61 -18.95 -16.40
CA SER A 416 3.46 -17.93 -15.79
C SER A 416 2.93 -16.52 -16.03
N VAL A 417 3.28 -15.57 -15.14
CA VAL A 417 2.89 -14.16 -15.24
C VAL A 417 4.06 -13.26 -14.88
N SER A 418 4.30 -12.22 -15.66
CA SER A 418 5.32 -11.21 -15.37
C SER A 418 4.79 -9.79 -15.54
N ASN A 419 5.07 -8.96 -14.54
CA ASN A 419 4.71 -7.54 -14.55
C ASN A 419 5.57 -6.79 -15.56
N VAL A 420 4.95 -5.95 -16.40
CA VAL A 420 5.70 -4.94 -17.15
C VAL A 420 5.70 -3.65 -16.34
N SER A 421 6.88 -3.20 -15.93
CA SER A 421 7.09 -1.98 -15.13
C SER A 421 8.39 -1.31 -15.57
N ASN A 422 9.33 -1.06 -14.66
CA ASN A 422 10.64 -0.50 -14.94
C ASN A 422 11.36 -1.27 -16.06
N GLY A 423 11.93 -0.54 -17.02
CA GLY A 423 12.62 -1.12 -18.17
C GLY A 423 11.73 -1.74 -19.24
N GLY A 424 10.41 -1.67 -19.09
CA GLY A 424 9.43 -2.04 -20.11
C GLY A 424 9.40 -3.54 -20.43
N LEU A 425 8.86 -3.86 -21.61
CA LEU A 425 8.63 -5.23 -22.07
C LEU A 425 9.92 -6.06 -22.09
N ALA A 426 11.02 -5.46 -22.55
CA ALA A 426 12.30 -6.15 -22.67
C ALA A 426 12.89 -6.56 -21.33
N ALA A 427 12.82 -5.68 -20.31
CA ALA A 427 13.29 -6.01 -18.96
C ALA A 427 12.42 -7.10 -18.31
N ALA A 428 11.10 -7.05 -18.52
CA ALA A 428 10.18 -8.09 -18.03
C ALA A 428 10.52 -9.46 -18.65
N LEU A 429 10.67 -9.55 -19.98
CA LEU A 429 11.07 -10.77 -20.68
C LEU A 429 12.44 -11.31 -20.21
N ALA A 430 13.42 -10.42 -20.05
CA ALA A 430 14.74 -10.77 -19.57
C ALA A 430 14.71 -11.32 -18.13
N ASN A 431 13.92 -10.70 -17.25
CA ASN A 431 13.75 -11.16 -15.88
C ASN A 431 13.06 -12.53 -15.81
N SER A 432 11.97 -12.74 -16.57
CA SER A 432 11.31 -14.05 -16.68
C SER A 432 12.31 -15.12 -17.15
N LEU A 433 13.11 -14.81 -18.18
CA LEU A 433 14.06 -15.77 -18.72
C LEU A 433 15.21 -16.09 -17.74
N SER A 434 15.74 -15.08 -17.03
CA SER A 434 16.83 -15.28 -16.05
C SER A 434 16.45 -16.23 -14.91
N GLN A 435 15.16 -16.28 -14.56
CA GLN A 435 14.62 -17.13 -13.50
C GLN A 435 14.17 -18.51 -14.03
N SER A 436 14.22 -18.73 -15.34
CA SER A 436 13.81 -19.99 -15.98
C SER A 436 14.88 -21.06 -15.86
N GLU A 437 14.53 -22.33 -16.07
CA GLU A 437 15.50 -23.44 -16.07
C GLU A 437 16.50 -23.34 -17.22
N LYS A 438 17.63 -24.06 -17.12
CA LYS A 438 18.66 -24.08 -18.18
C LYS A 438 18.05 -24.67 -19.46
N GLY A 439 18.35 -24.06 -20.61
CA GLY A 439 17.82 -24.48 -21.91
C GLY A 439 16.56 -23.72 -22.33
N ILE A 440 15.77 -23.21 -21.38
CA ILE A 440 14.60 -22.38 -21.72
C ILE A 440 15.05 -21.07 -22.37
N GLY A 441 14.37 -20.71 -23.45
CA GLY A 441 14.48 -19.51 -24.27
C GLY A 441 13.11 -18.89 -24.52
N ALA A 442 13.09 -17.75 -25.22
CA ALA A 442 11.86 -17.10 -25.64
C ALA A 442 12.08 -16.42 -26.99
N ARG A 443 11.14 -16.63 -27.93
CA ARG A 443 11.11 -15.94 -29.22
C ARG A 443 9.88 -15.07 -29.32
N ILE A 444 10.11 -13.77 -29.41
CA ILE A 444 9.09 -12.73 -29.49
C ILE A 444 9.09 -12.14 -30.89
N HIS A 445 7.91 -12.07 -31.49
CA HIS A 445 7.63 -11.32 -32.70
C HIS A 445 6.51 -10.32 -32.41
N LEU A 446 6.85 -9.03 -32.38
CA LEU A 446 5.90 -7.95 -32.12
C LEU A 446 6.08 -6.86 -33.16
N SER A 447 5.02 -6.65 -33.95
CA SER A 447 4.92 -5.58 -34.94
C SER A 447 3.83 -4.59 -34.54
N ARG A 448 4.20 -3.35 -34.29
CA ARG A 448 3.30 -2.23 -33.99
C ARG A 448 3.82 -0.96 -34.67
N LYS A 449 2.96 0.05 -34.80
CA LYS A 449 3.35 1.41 -35.25
C LYS A 449 4.09 2.16 -34.12
N LEU A 450 5.16 1.58 -33.61
CA LEU A 450 6.04 2.08 -32.56
C LEU A 450 7.49 1.88 -33.00
N ARG A 451 8.40 2.74 -32.54
CA ARG A 451 9.84 2.54 -32.74
C ARG A 451 10.33 1.34 -31.93
N GLN A 452 11.48 0.76 -32.29
CA GLN A 452 11.99 -0.44 -31.61
C GLN A 452 12.32 -0.16 -30.13
N ASP A 453 12.87 1.01 -29.81
CA ASP A 453 13.13 1.45 -28.43
C ASP A 453 11.82 1.59 -27.63
N GLU A 454 10.78 2.15 -28.25
CA GLU A 454 9.44 2.27 -27.63
C GLU A 454 8.80 0.91 -27.34
N MET A 455 8.91 -0.04 -28.27
CA MET A 455 8.40 -1.41 -28.08
C MET A 455 9.17 -2.20 -27.02
N LEU A 456 10.47 -1.95 -26.89
CA LEU A 456 11.31 -2.68 -25.94
C LEU A 456 11.20 -2.07 -24.54
N PHE A 457 11.25 -0.74 -24.44
CA PHE A 457 11.50 -0.06 -23.16
C PHE A 457 10.38 0.88 -22.71
N GLY A 458 9.28 0.98 -23.48
CA GLY A 458 8.12 1.75 -23.07
C GLY A 458 7.52 1.20 -21.78
N GLU A 459 7.52 2.00 -20.71
CA GLU A 459 7.01 1.64 -19.38
C GLU A 459 5.50 1.88 -19.28
N THR A 460 4.78 1.26 -20.21
CA THR A 460 3.32 1.38 -20.34
C THR A 460 2.62 0.81 -19.11
N GLN A 461 1.73 1.58 -18.50
CA GLN A 461 0.95 1.12 -17.35
C GLN A 461 -0.23 0.23 -17.79
N GLY A 462 -0.56 -0.78 -16.98
CA GLY A 462 -1.60 -1.76 -17.28
C GLY A 462 -1.18 -2.78 -18.34
N LEU A 463 0.05 -3.29 -18.24
CA LEU A 463 0.63 -4.24 -19.18
C LEU A 463 1.26 -5.43 -18.45
N VAL A 464 0.95 -6.65 -18.89
CA VAL A 464 1.42 -7.91 -18.27
C VAL A 464 1.73 -8.94 -19.35
N ILE A 465 2.72 -9.78 -19.10
CA ILE A 465 3.06 -10.93 -19.96
C ILE A 465 2.57 -12.19 -19.26
N VAL A 466 1.89 -13.07 -19.98
CA VAL A 466 1.49 -14.39 -19.49
C VAL A 466 1.97 -15.48 -20.42
N THR A 467 2.20 -16.68 -19.89
CA THR A 467 2.33 -17.89 -20.71
C THR A 467 1.11 -18.78 -20.61
N ILE A 468 0.68 -19.32 -21.75
CA ILE A 468 -0.52 -20.14 -21.90
C ILE A 468 -0.18 -21.39 -22.73
N GLU A 469 -0.74 -22.54 -22.37
CA GLU A 469 -0.63 -23.75 -23.17
C GLU A 469 -1.49 -23.66 -24.44
N GLU A 470 -1.12 -24.37 -25.50
CA GLU A 470 -1.85 -24.31 -26.78
C GLU A 470 -3.33 -24.73 -26.65
N SER A 471 -3.63 -25.73 -25.84
CA SER A 471 -5.00 -26.18 -25.55
C SER A 471 -5.84 -25.13 -24.82
N ASP A 472 -5.20 -24.24 -24.06
CA ASP A 472 -5.84 -23.29 -23.15
C ASP A 472 -6.03 -21.91 -23.78
N LEU A 473 -5.36 -21.65 -24.92
CA LEU A 473 -5.28 -20.32 -25.54
C LEU A 473 -6.65 -19.74 -25.91
N MET A 474 -7.49 -20.51 -26.60
CA MET A 474 -8.82 -20.05 -27.03
C MET A 474 -9.72 -19.71 -25.84
N GLU A 475 -9.70 -20.52 -24.79
CA GLU A 475 -10.51 -20.28 -23.60
C GLU A 475 -10.03 -19.04 -22.84
N PHE A 476 -8.72 -18.84 -22.75
CA PHE A 476 -8.15 -17.64 -22.14
C PHE A 476 -8.45 -16.36 -22.93
N GLU A 477 -8.38 -16.41 -24.27
CA GLU A 477 -8.77 -15.29 -25.13
C GLU A 477 -10.26 -14.94 -24.96
N ARG A 478 -11.13 -15.94 -24.79
CA ARG A 478 -12.56 -15.72 -24.50
C ARG A 478 -12.78 -14.97 -23.19
N ILE A 479 -12.00 -15.29 -22.15
CA ILE A 479 -12.03 -14.55 -20.87
C ILE A 479 -11.59 -13.10 -21.08
N CYS A 480 -10.48 -12.89 -21.81
CA CYS A 480 -9.97 -11.55 -22.11
C CYS A 480 -11.00 -10.72 -22.88
N MET A 481 -11.65 -11.29 -23.90
CA MET A 481 -12.69 -10.64 -24.69
C MET A 481 -13.92 -10.29 -23.84
N THR A 482 -14.37 -11.21 -22.99
CA THR A 482 -15.56 -11.03 -22.14
C THR A 482 -15.36 -9.88 -21.14
N ILE A 483 -14.18 -9.79 -20.52
CA ILE A 483 -13.86 -8.73 -19.56
C ILE A 483 -13.43 -7.43 -20.29
N GLY A 484 -13.03 -7.53 -21.56
CA GLY A 484 -12.64 -6.39 -22.39
C GLY A 484 -11.19 -5.97 -22.19
N ILE A 485 -10.27 -6.94 -22.10
CA ILE A 485 -8.82 -6.76 -22.07
C ILE A 485 -8.23 -7.17 -23.42
N PRO A 486 -7.47 -6.29 -24.09
CA PRO A 486 -6.70 -6.69 -25.26
C PRO A 486 -5.68 -7.76 -24.88
N SER A 487 -5.72 -8.90 -25.58
CA SER A 487 -4.72 -9.95 -25.52
C SER A 487 -4.06 -10.09 -26.88
N THR A 488 -2.73 -10.14 -26.93
CA THR A 488 -1.98 -10.35 -28.17
C THR A 488 -0.92 -11.40 -27.94
N THR A 489 -1.01 -12.53 -28.63
CA THR A 489 0.09 -13.50 -28.66
C THR A 489 1.27 -12.89 -29.39
N ILE A 490 2.39 -12.74 -28.69
CA ILE A 490 3.60 -12.07 -29.18
C ILE A 490 4.75 -13.04 -29.39
N GLY A 491 4.58 -14.33 -29.11
CA GLY A 491 5.69 -15.28 -29.23
C GLY A 491 5.43 -16.61 -28.57
N ARG A 492 6.51 -17.38 -28.39
CA ARG A 492 6.50 -18.68 -27.71
C ARG A 492 7.78 -18.89 -26.90
N VAL A 493 7.66 -19.72 -25.86
CA VAL A 493 8.79 -20.28 -25.11
C VAL A 493 9.54 -21.28 -25.99
N THR A 494 10.86 -21.23 -26.01
CA THR A 494 11.75 -22.07 -26.84
C THR A 494 12.73 -22.88 -25.99
N GLY A 495 13.38 -23.88 -26.57
CA GLY A 495 14.43 -24.70 -25.94
C GLY A 495 15.87 -24.33 -26.32
N ASP A 496 16.09 -23.15 -26.90
CA ASP A 496 17.42 -22.74 -27.41
C ASP A 496 18.22 -21.88 -26.43
N GLY A 497 17.71 -21.63 -25.21
CA GLY A 497 18.42 -20.89 -24.18
C GLY A 497 18.60 -19.39 -24.48
N ARG A 498 17.80 -18.81 -25.38
CA ARG A 498 18.00 -17.42 -25.86
C ARG A 498 16.74 -16.59 -25.80
N LEU A 499 16.88 -15.31 -25.43
CA LEU A 499 15.87 -14.28 -25.65
C LEU A 499 16.07 -13.66 -27.03
N LYS A 500 15.11 -13.87 -27.92
CA LYS A 500 15.05 -13.27 -29.26
C LYS A 500 13.83 -12.36 -29.34
N PHE A 501 14.03 -11.09 -29.68
CA PHE A 501 12.94 -10.14 -29.91
C PHE A 501 13.10 -9.53 -31.30
N ASN A 502 12.16 -9.84 -32.18
CA ASN A 502 12.25 -9.57 -33.62
C ASN A 502 13.67 -9.95 -34.11
N ASP A 503 14.29 -9.08 -34.92
CA ASP A 503 15.67 -9.24 -35.39
C ASP A 503 16.66 -8.30 -34.67
N VAL A 504 16.23 -7.68 -33.56
CA VAL A 504 16.95 -6.58 -32.91
C VAL A 504 17.58 -6.93 -31.56
N VAL A 505 17.03 -7.95 -30.87
CA VAL A 505 17.59 -8.47 -29.62
C VAL A 505 17.84 -9.96 -29.77
N ASN A 506 19.03 -10.37 -29.35
CA ASN A 506 19.43 -11.76 -29.26
C ASN A 506 20.43 -11.90 -28.10
N ILE A 507 19.96 -12.43 -26.96
CA ILE A 507 20.73 -12.54 -25.70
C ILE A 507 20.69 -13.99 -25.23
N ALA A 508 21.82 -14.55 -24.78
CA ALA A 508 21.82 -15.87 -24.16
C ALA A 508 21.30 -15.76 -22.72
N ARG A 509 20.53 -16.75 -22.26
CA ARG A 509 20.06 -16.81 -20.87
C ARG A 509 21.22 -16.70 -19.87
N GLU A 510 22.39 -17.24 -20.20
CA GLU A 510 23.58 -17.21 -19.34
C GLU A 510 24.16 -15.80 -19.16
N ASP A 511 23.83 -14.85 -20.04
CA ASP A 511 24.22 -13.44 -19.92
C ASP A 511 23.28 -12.63 -18.99
N LEU A 512 22.14 -13.23 -18.63
CA LEU A 512 21.14 -12.74 -17.68
C LEU A 512 21.36 -13.45 -16.33
#